data_AF-A0A937UE97-F1
#
_entry.id   AF-A0A937UE97-F1
#
_cell.length_a   1.000
_cell.length_b   1.000
_cell.length_c   1.000
_cell.angle_alpha   90.00
_cell.angle_beta   90.00
_cell.angle_gamma   90.00
#
_symmetry.space_group_name_H-M   'P 1'
#
loop_
_entity.id
_entity.type
_entity.pdbx_description
1 polymer ?
#
loop_
_entity_poly.entity_id
_entity_poly.type
_entity_poly.pdbx_seq_one_letter_code
_entity_poly.pdbx_strand_id
1 'polypeptide(L)'
;MQEYRTEGKEPLWLLIEKQIQKCTDEDFSEANSLETSRKIAAELDKTGYNVSKHGGNWLQLKAAVKARNRVGRPFMQDFNQAVSALGLDDIKDTYATAMKIIADLGSDWPSFLASKHRADVDEIFGNKKIELMIARAKELPGEQGIRYLISESFEPEVIMEALGVSEEEYKSLKSKVDTELAEKTRVEELFAAVEDASEEDKIKHLLNKNAADELITEIGGIKQSAIDAVKKAMEKELAEKKRKEEELAAKKEAEEAGPALENIDSDDMLEYIEGIREILEFSDVEKDIRTMCEQSSIPKALVDIAISDPDKLDEMEKEAGG
;
A
#
# COMPACT_ATOMS: atom_id res chain seq x y z
N MET A 1 26.56 -28.44 -22.43
CA MET A 1 27.07 -29.56 -21.61
C MET A 1 26.41 -29.45 -20.25
N GLN A 2 25.43 -30.30 -20.00
CA GLN A 2 24.44 -30.21 -18.94
C GLN A 2 24.43 -31.55 -18.17
N GLU A 3 25.61 -32.02 -17.79
CA GLU A 3 25.78 -33.24 -17.00
C GLU A 3 26.41 -32.82 -15.67
N TYR A 4 25.90 -33.34 -14.56
CA TYR A 4 26.28 -33.13 -13.14
C TYR A 4 25.34 -32.32 -12.23
N ARG A 5 24.26 -31.69 -12.71
CA ARG A 5 23.18 -31.25 -11.78
C ARG A 5 22.20 -32.40 -11.61
N THR A 6 22.26 -33.05 -10.45
CA THR A 6 21.13 -33.84 -9.94
C THR A 6 20.37 -32.90 -9.02
N GLU A 7 19.13 -32.54 -9.39
CA GLU A 7 18.28 -31.69 -8.56
C GLU A 7 18.22 -32.25 -7.13
N GLY A 8 18.46 -31.37 -6.14
CA GLY A 8 18.46 -31.73 -4.71
C GLY A 8 19.74 -32.35 -4.15
N LYS A 9 20.83 -32.50 -4.93
CA LYS A 9 22.14 -32.95 -4.40
C LYS A 9 23.13 -31.81 -4.29
N GLU A 10 23.78 -31.71 -3.13
CA GLU A 10 24.84 -30.74 -2.88
C GLU A 10 25.98 -30.89 -3.91
N PRO A 11 26.43 -29.80 -4.54
CA PRO A 11 27.38 -29.87 -5.64
C PRO A 11 28.73 -30.41 -5.16
N LEU A 12 29.34 -31.28 -5.97
CA LEU A 12 30.58 -32.00 -5.63
C LEU A 12 31.71 -31.08 -5.15
N TRP A 13 31.84 -29.88 -5.74
CA TRP A 13 32.90 -28.95 -5.34
C TRP A 13 32.74 -28.47 -3.90
N LEU A 14 31.51 -28.20 -3.46
CA LEU A 14 31.22 -27.77 -2.10
C LEU A 14 31.46 -28.91 -1.12
N LEU A 15 31.06 -30.14 -1.49
CA LEU A 15 31.36 -31.34 -0.70
C LEU A 15 32.87 -31.59 -0.54
N ILE A 16 33.65 -31.39 -1.60
CA ILE A 16 35.11 -31.48 -1.56
C ILE A 16 35.65 -30.49 -0.53
N GLU A 17 35.28 -29.21 -0.63
CA GLU A 17 35.81 -28.16 0.27
C GLU A 17 35.34 -28.37 1.72
N LYS A 18 34.11 -28.84 1.94
CA LYS A 18 33.61 -29.23 3.27
C LYS A 18 34.39 -30.40 3.88
N GLN A 19 34.83 -31.38 3.08
CA GLN A 19 35.67 -32.47 3.61
C GLN A 19 37.09 -31.98 3.89
N ILE A 20 37.67 -31.14 3.02
CA ILE A 20 38.98 -30.52 3.25
C ILE A 20 38.99 -29.69 4.54
N GLN A 21 37.91 -28.97 4.84
CA GLN A 21 37.78 -28.17 6.06
C GLN A 21 37.88 -29.00 7.36
N LYS A 22 37.54 -30.29 7.33
CA LYS A 22 37.62 -31.18 8.50
C LYS A 22 39.04 -31.64 8.81
N CYS A 23 39.98 -31.44 7.89
CA CYS A 23 41.36 -31.87 8.00
C CYS A 23 42.25 -30.73 8.53
N THR A 24 43.29 -31.12 9.26
CA THR A 24 44.30 -30.22 9.82
C THR A 24 45.39 -29.88 8.81
N ASP A 25 46.31 -28.97 9.16
CA ASP A 25 47.48 -28.69 8.33
C ASP A 25 48.42 -29.89 8.18
N GLU A 26 48.55 -30.71 9.23
CA GLU A 26 49.42 -31.90 9.24
C GLU A 26 48.94 -32.98 8.25
N ASP A 27 47.61 -33.10 8.10
CA ASP A 27 46.97 -34.02 7.15
C ASP A 27 47.35 -33.70 5.69
N PHE A 28 47.73 -32.46 5.39
CA PHE A 28 48.12 -32.03 4.05
C PHE A 28 49.61 -31.68 3.90
N SER A 29 50.44 -32.13 4.84
CA SER A 29 51.90 -32.16 4.68
C SER A 29 52.30 -32.93 3.41
N GLU A 30 53.53 -32.72 2.92
CA GLU A 30 54.03 -33.39 1.71
C GLU A 30 53.94 -34.92 1.81
N ALA A 31 54.16 -35.48 3.00
CA ALA A 31 54.06 -36.91 3.25
C ALA A 31 52.62 -37.44 3.26
N ASN A 32 51.66 -36.66 3.79
CA ASN A 32 50.31 -37.14 4.08
C ASN A 32 49.27 -36.77 3.01
N SER A 33 49.53 -35.73 2.20
CA SER A 33 48.54 -35.15 1.26
C SER A 33 47.88 -36.17 0.31
N LEU A 34 48.63 -37.15 -0.20
CA LEU A 34 48.07 -38.17 -1.08
C LEU A 34 47.14 -39.14 -0.33
N GLU A 35 47.53 -39.59 0.85
CA GLU A 35 46.72 -40.49 1.68
C GLU A 35 45.43 -39.79 2.13
N THR A 36 45.54 -38.55 2.59
CA THR A 36 44.40 -37.71 2.95
C THR A 36 43.47 -37.48 1.76
N SER A 37 44.01 -37.19 0.57
CA SER A 37 43.19 -37.08 -0.65
C SER A 37 42.42 -38.37 -0.94
N ARG A 38 43.04 -39.55 -0.74
CA ARG A 38 42.37 -40.84 -0.95
C ARG A 38 41.27 -41.09 0.08
N LYS A 39 41.50 -40.74 1.35
CA LYS A 39 40.49 -40.82 2.42
C LYS A 39 39.28 -39.94 2.09
N ILE A 40 39.51 -38.68 1.70
CA ILE A 40 38.44 -37.77 1.28
C ILE A 40 37.66 -38.33 0.08
N ALA A 41 38.34 -38.85 -0.95
CA ALA A 41 37.67 -39.43 -2.11
C ALA A 41 36.82 -40.66 -1.73
N ALA A 42 37.31 -41.53 -0.85
CA ALA A 42 36.57 -42.69 -0.38
C ALA A 42 35.30 -42.30 0.40
N GLU A 43 35.35 -41.22 1.18
CA GLU A 43 34.17 -40.66 1.84
C GLU A 43 33.18 -40.07 0.83
N LEU A 44 33.66 -39.33 -0.17
CA LEU A 44 32.82 -38.75 -1.22
C LEU A 44 32.22 -39.80 -2.17
N ASP A 45 32.81 -40.99 -2.30
CA ASP A 45 32.20 -42.09 -3.06
C ASP A 45 30.83 -42.48 -2.49
N LYS A 46 30.63 -42.35 -1.16
CA LYS A 46 29.37 -42.70 -0.49
C LYS A 46 28.20 -41.80 -0.91
N THR A 47 28.47 -40.64 -1.51
CA THR A 47 27.41 -39.73 -2.00
C THR A 47 26.98 -40.05 -3.45
N GLY A 48 27.65 -41.01 -4.09
CA GLY A 48 27.40 -41.42 -5.47
C GLY A 48 28.22 -40.67 -6.52
N TYR A 49 29.07 -39.71 -6.12
CA TYR A 49 29.96 -39.00 -7.07
C TYR A 49 31.14 -39.85 -7.56
N ASN A 50 31.41 -40.99 -6.93
CA ASN A 50 32.48 -41.92 -7.33
C ASN A 50 33.83 -41.23 -7.56
N VAL A 51 34.20 -40.28 -6.69
CA VAL A 51 35.41 -39.45 -6.78
C VAL A 51 36.68 -40.28 -6.94
N SER A 52 36.81 -41.41 -6.24
CA SER A 52 38.01 -42.25 -6.35
C SER A 52 38.08 -43.04 -7.66
N LYS A 53 36.93 -43.26 -8.31
CA LYS A 53 36.79 -44.07 -9.53
C LYS A 53 36.57 -43.22 -10.79
N HIS A 54 36.43 -41.91 -10.66
CA HIS A 54 36.17 -40.98 -11.76
C HIS A 54 37.30 -39.95 -11.89
N GLY A 55 38.11 -40.09 -12.93
CA GLY A 55 39.34 -39.29 -13.12
C GLY A 55 39.13 -37.78 -13.06
N GLY A 56 38.04 -37.26 -13.64
CA GLY A 56 37.72 -35.83 -13.57
C GLY A 56 37.40 -35.33 -12.14
N ASN A 57 36.74 -36.17 -11.34
CA ASN A 57 36.33 -35.80 -9.98
C ASN A 57 37.54 -35.90 -9.04
N TRP A 58 38.39 -36.92 -9.25
CA TRP A 58 39.68 -37.03 -8.58
C TRP A 58 40.58 -35.83 -8.87
N LEU A 59 40.69 -35.39 -10.12
CA LEU A 59 41.47 -34.21 -10.49
C LEU A 59 40.92 -32.94 -9.84
N GLN A 60 39.59 -32.79 -9.75
CA GLN A 60 38.98 -31.68 -9.04
C GLN A 60 39.35 -31.66 -7.56
N LEU A 61 39.29 -32.81 -6.87
CA LEU A 61 39.74 -32.93 -5.48
C LEU A 61 41.22 -32.58 -5.33
N LYS A 62 42.09 -33.11 -6.20
CA LYS A 62 43.52 -32.80 -6.16
C LYS A 62 43.80 -31.32 -6.40
N ALA A 63 43.04 -30.65 -7.26
CA ALA A 63 43.16 -29.22 -7.49
C ALA A 63 42.76 -28.41 -6.24
N ALA A 64 41.65 -28.76 -5.58
CA ALA A 64 41.21 -28.14 -4.32
C ALA A 64 42.25 -28.31 -3.20
N VAL A 65 42.76 -29.53 -3.00
CA VAL A 65 43.82 -29.80 -2.02
C VAL A 65 45.09 -28.99 -2.31
N LYS A 66 45.49 -28.88 -3.59
CA LYS A 66 46.63 -28.06 -3.99
C LYS A 66 46.40 -26.57 -3.70
N ALA A 67 45.20 -26.07 -3.98
CA ALA A 67 44.82 -24.69 -3.68
C ALA A 67 44.87 -24.42 -2.16
N ARG A 68 44.28 -25.31 -1.35
CA ARG A 68 44.35 -25.24 0.12
C ARG A 68 45.78 -25.19 0.63
N ASN A 69 46.67 -26.04 0.11
CA ASN A 69 48.08 -26.04 0.51
C ASN A 69 48.81 -24.76 0.11
N ARG A 70 48.46 -24.16 -1.03
CA ARG A 70 49.01 -22.87 -1.46
C ARG A 70 48.57 -21.71 -0.56
N VAL A 71 47.28 -21.66 -0.22
CA VAL A 71 46.67 -20.56 0.55
C VAL A 71 46.93 -20.72 2.05
N GLY A 72 47.16 -21.95 2.53
CA GLY A 72 47.49 -22.25 3.93
C GLY A 72 46.29 -22.32 4.87
N ARG A 73 45.07 -22.30 4.33
CA ARG A 73 43.80 -22.43 5.09
C ARG A 73 42.71 -23.02 4.19
N PRO A 74 41.59 -23.57 4.74
CA PRO A 74 40.51 -24.14 3.92
C PRO A 74 39.70 -23.06 3.18
N PHE A 75 39.26 -23.34 1.94
CA PHE A 75 38.39 -22.45 1.16
C PHE A 75 37.11 -22.08 1.92
N MET A 76 36.48 -23.06 2.58
CA MET A 76 35.24 -22.85 3.33
C MET A 76 35.37 -21.79 4.43
N GLN A 77 36.58 -21.54 4.94
CA GLN A 77 36.79 -20.47 5.90
C GLN A 77 36.54 -19.10 5.26
N ASP A 78 37.22 -18.82 4.14
CA ASP A 78 37.09 -17.56 3.41
C ASP A 78 35.67 -17.40 2.84
N PHE A 79 35.13 -18.47 2.26
CA PHE A 79 33.79 -18.46 1.68
C PHE A 79 32.70 -18.22 2.74
N ASN A 80 32.73 -18.94 3.86
CA ASN A 80 31.75 -18.73 4.93
C ASN A 80 31.89 -17.34 5.54
N GLN A 81 33.11 -16.84 5.72
CA GLN A 81 33.32 -15.47 6.20
C GLN A 81 32.70 -14.44 5.25
N ALA A 82 32.90 -14.60 3.94
CA ALA A 82 32.31 -13.72 2.93
C ALA A 82 30.77 -13.78 2.97
N VAL A 83 30.17 -14.97 3.05
CA VAL A 83 28.71 -15.15 3.12
C VAL A 83 28.13 -14.62 4.45
N SER A 84 28.82 -14.82 5.57
CA SER A 84 28.39 -14.32 6.88
C SER A 84 28.49 -12.80 7.02
N ALA A 85 29.37 -12.16 6.26
CA ALA A 85 29.51 -10.70 6.24
C ALA A 85 28.41 -10.00 5.42
N LEU A 86 27.58 -10.74 4.67
CA LEU A 86 26.50 -10.17 3.88
C LEU A 86 25.41 -9.56 4.76
N GLY A 87 25.04 -8.32 4.45
CA GLY A 87 23.89 -7.62 5.03
C GLY A 87 22.68 -7.58 4.10
N LEU A 88 21.60 -6.96 4.59
CA LEU A 88 20.35 -6.77 3.83
C LEU A 88 20.52 -5.92 2.56
N ASP A 89 21.52 -5.04 2.52
CA ASP A 89 21.79 -4.23 1.33
C ASP A 89 22.54 -5.03 0.25
N ASP A 90 23.44 -5.93 0.66
CA ASP A 90 24.22 -6.77 -0.26
C ASP A 90 23.35 -7.80 -1.00
N ILE A 91 22.16 -8.11 -0.49
CA ILE A 91 21.25 -9.11 -1.05
C ILE A 91 20.14 -8.49 -1.93
N LYS A 92 20.17 -7.17 -2.18
CA LYS A 92 19.26 -6.50 -3.13
C LYS A 92 19.52 -6.96 -4.56
N ASP A 93 20.79 -7.09 -4.93
CA ASP A 93 21.25 -7.66 -6.19
C ASP A 93 22.11 -8.89 -5.89
N THR A 94 21.46 -10.04 -5.70
CA THR A 94 22.13 -11.30 -5.35
C THR A 94 23.14 -11.71 -6.42
N TYR A 95 22.86 -11.43 -7.69
CA TYR A 95 23.74 -11.77 -8.80
C TYR A 95 25.02 -10.94 -8.78
N ALA A 96 24.90 -9.61 -8.66
CA ALA A 96 26.07 -8.73 -8.59
C ALA A 96 26.95 -9.05 -7.38
N THR A 97 26.34 -9.30 -6.23
CA THR A 97 27.05 -9.69 -5.01
C THR A 97 27.73 -11.05 -5.14
N ALA A 98 27.05 -12.05 -5.71
CA ALA A 98 27.65 -13.36 -6.00
C ALA A 98 28.86 -13.21 -6.94
N MET A 99 28.75 -12.42 -8.00
CA MET A 99 29.84 -12.18 -8.94
C MET A 99 31.03 -11.45 -8.29
N LYS A 100 30.76 -10.49 -7.40
CA LYS A 100 31.80 -9.79 -6.63
C LYS A 100 32.56 -10.77 -5.72
N ILE A 101 31.85 -11.59 -4.94
CA ILE A 101 32.49 -12.59 -4.06
C ILE A 101 33.28 -13.62 -4.86
N ILE A 102 32.77 -14.06 -6.02
CA ILE A 102 33.50 -14.95 -6.93
C ILE A 102 34.80 -14.29 -7.42
N ALA A 103 34.77 -13.01 -7.76
CA ALA A 103 35.96 -12.28 -8.19
C ALA A 103 36.97 -12.11 -7.04
N ASP A 104 36.50 -11.68 -5.86
CA ASP A 104 37.33 -11.42 -4.68
C ASP A 104 38.03 -12.70 -4.21
N LEU A 105 37.27 -13.79 -4.00
CA LEU A 105 37.82 -15.08 -3.59
C LEU A 105 38.59 -15.79 -4.71
N GLY A 106 38.22 -15.56 -5.96
CA GLY A 106 38.81 -16.25 -7.11
C GLY A 106 40.30 -15.97 -7.33
N SER A 107 40.81 -14.88 -6.77
CA SER A 107 42.25 -14.55 -6.77
C SER A 107 43.08 -15.60 -6.01
N ASP A 108 42.66 -15.92 -4.79
CA ASP A 108 43.23 -16.94 -3.92
C ASP A 108 42.73 -18.35 -4.27
N TRP A 109 41.58 -18.45 -4.94
CA TRP A 109 40.92 -19.72 -5.26
C TRP A 109 40.55 -19.83 -6.76
N PRO A 110 41.52 -19.99 -7.69
CA PRO A 110 41.24 -19.93 -9.13
C PRO A 110 40.25 -20.97 -9.66
N SER A 111 40.13 -22.14 -9.00
CA SER A 111 39.12 -23.14 -9.35
C SER A 111 37.69 -22.64 -9.12
N PHE A 112 37.49 -21.70 -8.20
CA PHE A 112 36.20 -21.09 -7.90
C PHE A 112 35.68 -20.18 -9.01
N LEU A 113 36.57 -19.64 -9.86
CA LEU A 113 36.20 -18.83 -11.03
C LEU A 113 35.48 -19.64 -12.13
N ALA A 114 35.48 -20.97 -12.04
CA ALA A 114 34.84 -21.80 -13.03
C ALA A 114 33.33 -21.50 -13.10
N SER A 115 32.83 -21.26 -14.32
CA SER A 115 31.43 -20.87 -14.58
C SER A 115 30.40 -21.82 -13.98
N LYS A 116 30.77 -23.10 -13.83
CA LYS A 116 29.93 -24.14 -13.20
C LYS A 116 29.60 -23.87 -11.73
N HIS A 117 30.37 -23.05 -11.01
CA HIS A 117 30.10 -22.72 -9.61
C HIS A 117 29.10 -21.58 -9.44
N ARG A 118 28.88 -20.77 -10.49
CA ARG A 118 28.06 -19.55 -10.41
C ARG A 118 26.62 -19.83 -9.99
N ALA A 119 25.99 -20.85 -10.57
CA ALA A 119 24.61 -21.20 -10.25
C ALA A 119 24.44 -21.72 -8.82
N ASP A 120 25.46 -22.38 -8.28
CA ASP A 120 25.42 -22.90 -6.91
C ASP A 120 25.69 -21.78 -5.90
N VAL A 121 26.58 -20.83 -6.23
CA VAL A 121 26.83 -19.64 -5.42
C VAL A 121 25.58 -18.75 -5.39
N ASP A 122 24.93 -18.54 -6.53
CA ASP A 122 23.67 -17.78 -6.62
C ASP A 122 22.57 -18.39 -5.73
N GLU A 123 22.43 -19.72 -5.72
CA GLU A 123 21.51 -20.43 -4.84
C GLU A 123 21.84 -20.24 -3.35
N ILE A 124 23.11 -20.38 -2.96
CA ILE A 124 23.57 -20.12 -1.58
C ILE A 124 23.22 -18.69 -1.14
N PHE A 125 23.36 -17.72 -2.05
CA PHE A 125 23.10 -16.32 -1.77
C PHE A 125 21.61 -16.01 -1.70
N GLY A 126 20.80 -16.64 -2.56
CA GLY A 126 19.34 -16.61 -2.46
C GLY A 126 18.85 -17.15 -1.11
N ASN A 127 19.40 -18.27 -0.65
CA ASN A 127 19.07 -18.83 0.67
C ASN A 127 19.53 -17.90 1.80
N LYS A 128 20.73 -17.32 1.69
CA LYS A 128 21.20 -16.34 2.68
C LYS A 128 20.32 -15.10 2.74
N LYS A 129 19.81 -14.66 1.59
CA LYS A 129 18.86 -13.54 1.50
C LYS A 129 17.59 -13.86 2.30
N ILE A 130 17.02 -15.05 2.09
CA ILE A 130 15.86 -15.54 2.83
C ILE A 130 16.12 -15.54 4.35
N GLU A 131 17.25 -16.09 4.80
CA GLU A 131 17.62 -16.09 6.22
C GLU A 131 17.70 -14.68 6.81
N LEU A 132 18.32 -13.73 6.10
CA LEU A 132 18.48 -12.35 6.56
C LEU A 132 17.13 -11.62 6.63
N MET A 133 16.23 -11.83 5.66
CA MET A 133 14.88 -11.28 5.68
C MET A 133 14.05 -11.85 6.83
N ILE A 134 14.15 -13.16 7.09
CA ILE A 134 13.51 -13.80 8.25
C ILE A 134 14.08 -13.26 9.56
N ALA A 135 15.40 -13.11 9.67
CA ALA A 135 16.04 -12.55 10.86
C ALA A 135 15.55 -11.12 11.14
N ARG A 136 15.50 -10.27 10.09
CA ARG A 136 14.92 -8.93 10.18
C ARG A 136 13.46 -8.97 10.64
N ALA A 137 12.65 -9.85 10.07
CA ALA A 137 11.24 -9.97 10.44
C ALA A 137 11.06 -10.30 11.93
N LYS A 138 11.94 -11.14 12.50
CA LYS A 138 11.94 -11.50 13.93
C LYS A 138 12.31 -10.35 14.86
N GLU A 139 13.09 -9.38 14.37
CA GLU A 139 13.47 -8.20 15.14
C GLU A 139 12.36 -7.12 15.16
N LEU A 140 11.41 -7.18 14.22
CA LEU A 140 10.32 -6.24 14.13
C LEU A 140 9.24 -6.53 15.20
N PRO A 141 8.71 -5.50 15.89
CA PRO A 141 7.75 -5.69 16.96
C PRO A 141 6.34 -6.03 16.46
N GLY A 142 5.64 -6.91 17.19
CA GLY A 142 4.24 -7.22 16.97
C GLY A 142 3.97 -7.79 15.56
N GLU A 143 2.92 -7.27 14.91
CA GLU A 143 2.48 -7.72 13.57
C GLU A 143 3.44 -7.31 12.43
N GLN A 144 4.43 -6.45 12.70
CA GLN A 144 5.27 -5.85 11.67
C GLN A 144 6.17 -6.86 10.97
N GLY A 145 6.66 -7.89 11.67
CA GLY A 145 7.45 -8.96 11.08
C GLY A 145 6.67 -9.75 10.02
N ILE A 146 5.41 -10.08 10.31
CA ILE A 146 4.52 -10.81 9.41
C ILE A 146 4.19 -9.96 8.18
N ARG A 147 3.82 -8.69 8.42
CA ARG A 147 3.54 -7.71 7.35
C ARG A 147 4.72 -7.56 6.41
N TYR A 148 5.94 -7.45 6.94
CA TYR A 148 7.18 -7.36 6.16
C TYR A 148 7.35 -8.56 5.24
N LEU A 149 7.25 -9.79 5.75
CA LEU A 149 7.41 -10.99 4.90
C LEU A 149 6.29 -11.16 3.86
N ILE A 150 5.05 -10.75 4.19
CA ILE A 150 3.94 -10.71 3.22
C ILE A 150 4.28 -9.74 2.08
N SER A 151 4.79 -8.54 2.39
CA SER A 151 5.16 -7.56 1.35
C SER A 151 6.33 -8.03 0.48
N GLU A 152 7.25 -8.82 1.03
CA GLU A 152 8.34 -9.45 0.29
C GLU A 152 7.89 -10.74 -0.45
N SER A 153 6.58 -11.02 -0.47
CA SER A 153 5.97 -12.14 -1.20
C SER A 153 6.47 -13.53 -0.78
N PHE A 154 6.74 -13.72 0.50
CA PHE A 154 7.08 -15.05 1.04
C PHE A 154 5.85 -15.98 1.04
N GLU A 155 6.10 -17.27 0.81
CA GLU A 155 5.07 -18.30 0.90
C GLU A 155 4.49 -18.40 2.33
N PRO A 156 3.17 -18.60 2.48
CA PRO A 156 2.51 -18.64 3.78
C PRO A 156 3.15 -19.60 4.78
N GLU A 157 3.49 -20.81 4.33
CA GLU A 157 4.08 -21.85 5.16
C GLU A 157 5.43 -21.42 5.74
N VAL A 158 6.25 -20.74 4.93
CA VAL A 158 7.55 -20.23 5.35
C VAL A 158 7.40 -19.14 6.41
N ILE A 159 6.42 -18.23 6.24
CA ILE A 159 6.15 -17.17 7.22
C ILE A 159 5.70 -17.77 8.55
N MET A 160 4.73 -18.70 8.50
CA MET A 160 4.17 -19.35 9.69
C MET A 160 5.24 -20.14 10.45
N GLU A 161 6.06 -20.93 9.74
CA GLU A 161 7.15 -21.69 10.35
C GLU A 161 8.23 -20.76 10.92
N ALA A 162 8.66 -19.76 10.15
CA ALA A 162 9.75 -18.88 10.54
C ALA A 162 9.42 -18.05 11.77
N LEU A 163 8.19 -17.51 11.85
CA LEU A 163 7.75 -16.62 12.93
C LEU A 163 6.95 -17.34 14.03
N GLY A 164 6.60 -18.62 13.85
CA GLY A 164 5.82 -19.40 14.81
C GLY A 164 4.39 -18.89 14.96
N VAL A 165 3.78 -18.44 13.86
CA VAL A 165 2.47 -17.78 13.83
C VAL A 165 1.40 -18.77 13.39
N SER A 166 0.19 -18.65 13.94
CA SER A 166 -0.95 -19.50 13.56
C SER A 166 -1.51 -19.16 12.17
N GLU A 167 -2.19 -20.12 11.53
CA GLU A 167 -2.85 -19.90 10.24
C GLU A 167 -3.93 -18.80 10.32
N GLU A 168 -4.65 -18.70 11.43
CA GLU A 168 -5.68 -17.68 11.63
C GLU A 168 -5.09 -16.27 11.78
N GLU A 169 -4.00 -16.12 12.54
CA GLU A 169 -3.28 -14.84 12.66
C GLU A 169 -2.71 -14.42 11.30
N TYR A 170 -2.10 -15.34 10.55
CA TYR A 170 -1.59 -15.07 9.21
C TYR A 170 -2.71 -14.60 8.26
N LYS A 171 -3.82 -15.34 8.18
CA LYS A 171 -4.96 -14.99 7.31
C LYS A 171 -5.56 -13.63 7.67
N SER A 172 -5.74 -13.35 8.95
CA SER A 172 -6.25 -12.06 9.43
C SER A 172 -5.35 -10.91 8.98
N LEU A 173 -4.04 -11.07 9.14
CA LEU A 173 -3.05 -10.07 8.72
C LEU A 173 -2.95 -9.92 7.21
N LYS A 174 -2.93 -11.03 6.47
CA LYS A 174 -2.92 -11.02 5.01
C LYS A 174 -4.09 -10.24 4.45
N SER A 175 -5.30 -10.46 4.99
CA SER A 175 -6.48 -9.70 4.58
C SER A 175 -6.37 -8.20 4.84
N LYS A 176 -5.76 -7.78 5.96
CA LYS A 176 -5.50 -6.36 6.24
C LYS A 176 -4.50 -5.77 5.24
N VAL A 177 -3.38 -6.46 5.01
CA VAL A 177 -2.34 -6.03 4.05
C VAL A 177 -2.90 -5.94 2.63
N ASP A 178 -3.73 -6.91 2.22
CA ASP A 178 -4.36 -6.90 0.90
C ASP A 178 -5.34 -5.74 0.73
N THR A 179 -6.11 -5.41 1.79
CA THR A 179 -7.01 -4.25 1.77
C THR A 179 -6.23 -2.94 1.68
N GLU A 180 -5.15 -2.82 2.46
CA GLU A 180 -4.26 -1.64 2.42
C GLU A 180 -3.60 -1.49 1.04
N LEU A 181 -3.14 -2.59 0.43
CA LEU A 181 -2.52 -2.58 -0.90
C LEU A 181 -3.54 -2.23 -2.00
N ALA A 182 -4.75 -2.79 -1.94
CA ALA A 182 -5.82 -2.47 -2.87
C ALA A 182 -6.20 -0.98 -2.78
N GLU A 183 -6.23 -0.41 -1.58
CA GLU A 183 -6.49 1.01 -1.39
C GLU A 183 -5.34 1.88 -1.92
N LYS A 184 -4.07 1.47 -1.72
CA LYS A 184 -2.92 2.15 -2.33
C LYS A 184 -3.01 2.16 -3.85
N THR A 185 -3.28 1.01 -4.48
CA THR A 185 -3.46 0.91 -5.93
C THR A 185 -4.62 1.77 -6.42
N ARG A 186 -5.75 1.79 -5.71
CA ARG A 186 -6.88 2.69 -6.04
C ARG A 186 -6.45 4.16 -6.01
N VAL A 187 -5.69 4.57 -5.00
CA VAL A 187 -5.19 5.96 -4.88
C VAL A 187 -4.16 6.29 -5.97
N GLU A 188 -3.27 5.36 -6.33
CA GLU A 188 -2.35 5.51 -7.46
C GLU A 188 -3.09 5.72 -8.79
N GLU A 189 -4.15 4.93 -9.05
CA GLU A 189 -5.01 5.10 -10.23
C GLU A 189 -5.72 6.46 -10.24
N LEU A 190 -6.18 6.93 -9.07
CA LEU A 190 -6.75 8.28 -8.95
C LEU A 190 -5.72 9.36 -9.26
N PHE A 191 -4.47 9.22 -8.80
CA PHE A 191 -3.39 10.15 -9.14
C PHE A 191 -3.10 10.16 -10.64
N ALA A 192 -3.03 8.98 -11.27
CA ALA A 192 -2.79 8.86 -12.70
C ALA A 192 -3.89 9.54 -13.54
N ALA A 193 -5.15 9.49 -13.08
CA ALA A 193 -6.27 10.14 -13.77
C ALA A 193 -6.18 11.69 -13.79
N VAL A 194 -5.37 12.29 -12.91
CA VAL A 194 -5.20 13.75 -12.78
C VAL A 194 -3.73 14.16 -12.88
N GLU A 195 -2.88 13.38 -13.55
CA GLU A 195 -1.43 13.59 -13.61
C GLU A 195 -1.03 14.99 -14.10
N ASP A 196 -1.75 15.52 -15.09
CA ASP A 196 -1.50 16.85 -15.69
C ASP A 196 -2.23 18.00 -14.99
N ALA A 197 -3.03 17.71 -13.96
CA ALA A 197 -3.79 18.74 -13.24
C ALA A 197 -2.90 19.54 -12.27
N SER A 198 -3.40 20.70 -11.83
CA SER A 198 -2.75 21.49 -10.78
C SER A 198 -2.71 20.70 -9.47
N GLU A 199 -1.76 21.02 -8.57
CA GLU A 199 -1.68 20.35 -7.26
C GLU A 199 -3.00 20.50 -6.48
N GLU A 200 -3.63 21.67 -6.53
CA GLU A 200 -4.93 21.92 -5.90
C GLU A 200 -6.02 21.01 -6.48
N ASP A 201 -6.10 20.88 -7.81
CA ASP A 201 -7.10 20.04 -8.47
C ASP A 201 -6.87 18.55 -8.19
N LYS A 202 -5.60 18.11 -8.11
CA LYS A 202 -5.24 16.75 -7.70
C LYS A 202 -5.76 16.45 -6.30
N ILE A 203 -5.47 17.33 -5.34
CA ILE A 203 -5.92 17.18 -3.95
C ILE A 203 -7.45 17.18 -3.89
N LYS A 204 -8.12 18.13 -4.55
CA LYS A 204 -9.60 18.18 -4.61
C LYS A 204 -10.17 16.89 -5.17
N HIS A 205 -9.61 16.36 -6.25
CA HIS A 205 -10.06 15.10 -6.85
C HIS A 205 -9.95 13.93 -5.87
N LEU A 206 -8.79 13.78 -5.22
CA LEU A 206 -8.52 12.69 -4.28
C LEU A 206 -9.42 12.76 -3.04
N LEU A 207 -9.58 13.95 -2.45
CA LEU A 207 -10.47 14.16 -1.31
C LEU A 207 -11.94 13.88 -1.66
N ASN A 208 -12.40 14.31 -2.84
CA ASN A 208 -13.75 14.01 -3.33
C ASN A 208 -13.98 12.50 -3.58
N LYS A 209 -12.90 11.74 -3.78
CA LYS A 209 -12.90 10.28 -3.93
C LYS A 209 -12.53 9.56 -2.63
N ASN A 210 -12.61 10.26 -1.49
CA ASN A 210 -12.35 9.75 -0.14
C ASN A 210 -10.98 9.08 0.01
N ALA A 211 -9.95 9.55 -0.68
CA ALA A 211 -8.58 9.13 -0.40
C ALA A 211 -8.13 9.67 0.96
N ALA A 212 -7.49 8.83 1.77
CA ALA A 212 -6.94 9.23 3.06
C ALA A 212 -5.73 10.16 2.88
N ASP A 213 -5.60 11.17 3.74
CA ASP A 213 -4.51 12.17 3.69
C ASP A 213 -3.13 11.53 3.74
N GLU A 214 -2.97 10.47 4.53
CA GLU A 214 -1.72 9.72 4.65
C GLU A 214 -1.30 9.13 3.31
N LEU A 215 -2.25 8.58 2.54
CA LEU A 215 -1.99 8.00 1.22
C LEU A 215 -1.76 9.08 0.16
N ILE A 216 -2.46 10.21 0.24
CA ILE A 216 -2.21 11.36 -0.64
C ILE A 216 -0.77 11.87 -0.45
N THR A 217 -0.31 11.91 0.80
CA THR A 217 1.07 12.30 1.15
C THR A 217 2.08 11.26 0.69
N GLU A 218 1.85 9.97 1.01
CA GLU A 218 2.77 8.86 0.72
C GLU A 218 2.96 8.67 -0.79
N ILE A 219 1.87 8.61 -1.56
CA ILE A 219 1.88 8.28 -2.99
C ILE A 219 2.20 9.53 -3.84
N GLY A 220 1.56 10.66 -3.53
CA GLY A 220 1.68 11.88 -4.32
C GLY A 220 2.86 12.78 -3.95
N GLY A 221 3.52 12.52 -2.81
CA GLY A 221 4.54 13.43 -2.27
C GLY A 221 4.00 14.81 -1.89
N ILE A 222 2.69 14.93 -1.70
CA ILE A 222 2.01 16.19 -1.39
C ILE A 222 2.15 16.48 0.10
N LYS A 223 2.49 17.72 0.46
CA LYS A 223 2.61 18.12 1.86
C LYS A 223 1.24 18.21 2.53
N GLN A 224 1.14 17.73 3.77
CA GLN A 224 -0.08 17.88 4.58
C GLN A 224 -0.60 19.32 4.63
N SER A 225 0.28 20.32 4.68
CA SER A 225 -0.12 21.74 4.68
C SER A 225 -0.89 22.16 3.42
N ALA A 226 -0.60 21.54 2.26
CA ALA A 226 -1.35 21.79 1.02
C ALA A 226 -2.72 21.12 1.09
N ILE A 227 -2.79 19.88 1.60
CA ILE A 227 -4.05 19.15 1.80
C ILE A 227 -4.99 19.93 2.73
N ASP A 228 -4.47 20.42 3.86
CA ASP A 228 -5.24 21.19 4.84
C ASP A 228 -5.77 22.51 4.25
N ALA A 229 -4.95 23.20 3.44
CA ALA A 229 -5.35 24.42 2.77
C ALA A 229 -6.51 24.18 1.79
N VAL A 230 -6.44 23.09 1.02
CA VAL A 230 -7.51 22.69 0.08
C VAL A 230 -8.78 22.29 0.81
N LYS A 231 -8.69 21.50 1.90
CA LYS A 231 -9.86 21.17 2.74
C LYS A 231 -10.58 22.42 3.23
N LYS A 232 -9.82 23.38 3.77
CA LYS A 232 -10.37 24.65 4.23
C LYS A 232 -11.02 25.47 3.12
N ALA A 233 -10.44 25.46 1.92
CA ALA A 233 -11.03 26.10 0.75
C ALA A 233 -12.34 25.40 0.35
N MET A 234 -12.38 24.07 0.31
CA MET A 234 -13.56 23.28 -0.01
C MET A 234 -14.70 23.47 1.00
N GLU A 235 -14.39 23.51 2.31
CA GLU A 235 -15.38 23.81 3.36
C GLU A 235 -16.01 25.19 3.17
N LYS A 236 -15.19 26.19 2.82
CA LYS A 236 -15.67 27.55 2.54
C LYS A 236 -16.56 27.60 1.29
N GLU A 237 -16.18 26.90 0.22
CA GLU A 237 -16.99 26.78 -1.00
C GLU A 237 -18.34 26.11 -0.71
N LEU A 238 -18.36 25.04 0.11
CA LEU A 238 -19.59 24.34 0.50
C LEU A 238 -20.50 25.23 1.36
N ALA A 239 -19.93 25.96 2.33
CA ALA A 239 -20.68 26.90 3.16
C ALA A 239 -21.28 28.05 2.34
N GLU A 240 -20.52 28.58 1.38
CA GLU A 240 -21.02 29.61 0.47
C GLU A 240 -22.15 29.07 -0.43
N LYS A 241 -22.01 27.84 -0.93
CA LYS A 241 -23.05 27.18 -1.72
C LYS A 241 -24.34 27.02 -0.92
N LYS A 242 -24.26 26.53 0.33
CA LYS A 242 -25.42 26.43 1.24
C LYS A 242 -26.09 27.77 1.48
N ARG A 243 -25.30 28.82 1.77
CA ARG A 243 -25.84 30.17 1.97
C ARG A 243 -26.61 30.67 0.74
N LYS A 244 -26.10 30.41 -0.48
CA LYS A 244 -26.79 30.79 -1.73
C LYS A 244 -28.07 29.99 -1.94
N GLU A 245 -28.08 28.70 -1.59
CA GLU A 245 -29.28 27.86 -1.65
C GLU A 245 -30.33 28.32 -0.64
N GLU A 246 -29.92 28.68 0.58
CA GLU A 246 -30.78 29.27 1.62
C GLU A 246 -31.34 30.63 1.20
N GLU A 247 -30.52 31.51 0.62
CA GLU A 247 -30.97 32.82 0.11
C GLU A 247 -31.97 32.65 -1.04
N LEU A 248 -31.73 31.70 -1.95
CA LEU A 248 -32.65 31.40 -3.04
C LEU A 248 -33.98 30.81 -2.51
N ALA A 249 -33.90 29.93 -1.51
CA ALA A 249 -35.08 29.37 -0.86
C ALA A 249 -35.88 30.46 -0.15
N ALA A 250 -35.22 31.34 0.61
CA ALA A 250 -35.85 32.48 1.28
C ALA A 250 -36.48 33.47 0.29
N LYS A 251 -35.84 33.72 -0.86
CA LYS A 251 -36.43 34.56 -1.92
C LYS A 251 -37.68 33.93 -2.51
N LYS A 252 -37.67 32.62 -2.76
CA LYS A 252 -38.85 31.90 -3.25
C LYS A 252 -39.99 31.91 -2.23
N GLU A 253 -39.67 31.68 -0.96
CA GLU A 253 -40.66 31.76 0.12
C GLU A 253 -41.25 33.17 0.26
N ALA A 254 -40.43 34.22 0.11
CA ALA A 254 -40.90 35.60 0.12
C ALA A 254 -41.75 35.96 -1.12
N GLU A 255 -41.40 35.42 -2.29
CA GLU A 255 -42.19 35.59 -3.52
C GLU A 255 -43.54 34.87 -3.43
N GLU A 256 -43.57 33.64 -2.91
CA GLU A 256 -44.78 32.87 -2.64
C GLU A 256 -45.66 33.50 -1.54
N ALA A 257 -45.06 34.15 -0.54
CA ALA A 257 -45.81 34.84 0.51
C ALA A 257 -46.51 36.13 0.02
N GLY A 258 -46.11 36.69 -1.12
CA GLY A 258 -46.58 37.98 -1.61
C GLY A 258 -46.00 39.17 -0.83
N PRO A 259 -46.39 40.42 -1.20
CA PRO A 259 -45.94 41.61 -0.50
C PRO A 259 -46.27 41.59 0.99
N ALA A 260 -45.37 42.11 1.82
CA ALA A 260 -45.65 42.36 3.23
C ALA A 260 -46.74 43.45 3.36
N LEU A 261 -47.57 43.36 4.40
CA LEU A 261 -48.73 44.24 4.61
C LEU A 261 -48.38 45.74 4.51
N GLU A 262 -47.21 46.13 5.02
CA GLU A 262 -46.74 47.51 5.03
C GLU A 262 -46.31 48.02 3.65
N ASN A 263 -46.13 47.11 2.68
CA ASN A 263 -45.74 47.40 1.31
C ASN A 263 -46.91 47.26 0.32
N ILE A 264 -48.11 46.89 0.79
CA ILE A 264 -49.32 46.89 -0.02
C ILE A 264 -49.87 48.32 0.00
N ASP A 265 -50.08 48.92 -1.17
CA ASP A 265 -50.69 50.24 -1.23
C ASP A 265 -52.20 50.18 -0.97
N SER A 266 -52.83 51.32 -0.72
CA SER A 266 -54.25 51.37 -0.33
C SER A 266 -55.18 50.79 -1.39
N ASP A 267 -54.86 50.94 -2.68
CA ASP A 267 -55.73 50.45 -3.77
C ASP A 267 -55.61 48.92 -3.88
N ASP A 268 -54.37 48.40 -3.89
CA ASP A 268 -54.08 46.96 -3.89
C ASP A 268 -54.64 46.26 -2.62
N MET A 269 -54.60 46.93 -1.46
CA MET A 269 -55.14 46.41 -0.20
C MET A 269 -56.65 46.16 -0.29
N LEU A 270 -57.39 47.12 -0.86
CA LEU A 270 -58.83 46.98 -1.05
C LEU A 270 -59.16 45.87 -2.05
N GLU A 271 -58.41 45.77 -3.15
CA GLU A 271 -58.58 44.71 -4.16
C GLU A 271 -58.34 43.31 -3.55
N TYR A 272 -57.28 43.15 -2.75
CA TYR A 272 -57.01 41.89 -2.06
C TYR A 272 -58.07 41.56 -1.00
N ILE A 273 -58.57 42.53 -0.23
CA ILE A 273 -59.63 42.30 0.77
C ILE A 273 -60.95 41.92 0.10
N GLU A 274 -61.32 42.57 -1.00
CA GLU A 274 -62.51 42.22 -1.79
C GLU A 274 -62.40 40.79 -2.33
N GLY A 275 -61.24 40.42 -2.90
CA GLY A 275 -60.98 39.07 -3.38
C GLY A 275 -61.04 38.00 -2.27
N ILE A 276 -60.54 38.32 -1.07
CA ILE A 276 -60.66 37.43 0.10
C ILE A 276 -62.13 37.23 0.48
N ARG A 277 -62.93 38.31 0.52
CA ARG A 277 -64.36 38.22 0.87
C ARG A 277 -65.14 37.41 -0.15
N GLU A 278 -64.87 37.60 -1.43
CA GLU A 278 -65.45 36.78 -2.50
C GLU A 278 -65.13 35.29 -2.27
N ILE A 279 -63.88 34.96 -1.97
CA ILE A 279 -63.47 33.56 -1.70
C ILE A 279 -64.14 32.98 -0.44
N LEU A 280 -64.29 33.77 0.63
CA LEU A 280 -64.97 33.36 1.86
C LEU A 280 -66.48 33.15 1.67
N GLU A 281 -67.10 33.79 0.67
CA GLU A 281 -68.49 33.49 0.27
C GLU A 281 -68.61 32.14 -0.45
N PHE A 282 -67.55 31.68 -1.12
CA PHE A 282 -67.52 30.41 -1.85
C PHE A 282 -67.19 29.18 -0.98
N SER A 283 -66.38 29.33 0.07
CA SER A 283 -65.99 28.23 0.94
C SER A 283 -65.74 28.69 2.38
N ASP A 284 -66.16 27.86 3.35
CA ASP A 284 -65.86 27.98 4.79
C ASP A 284 -64.74 27.03 5.25
N VAL A 285 -64.17 26.24 4.34
CA VAL A 285 -63.10 25.29 4.63
C VAL A 285 -61.74 25.99 4.48
N GLU A 286 -61.04 26.18 5.60
CA GLU A 286 -59.74 26.90 5.65
C GLU A 286 -58.75 26.47 4.56
N LYS A 287 -58.64 25.16 4.33
CA LYS A 287 -57.72 24.61 3.32
C LYS A 287 -58.08 25.06 1.90
N ASP A 288 -59.38 25.11 1.59
CA ASP A 288 -59.87 25.49 0.27
C ASP A 288 -59.72 27.01 0.07
N ILE A 289 -60.03 27.80 1.11
CA ILE A 289 -59.79 29.26 1.15
C ILE A 289 -58.32 29.57 0.87
N ARG A 290 -57.39 28.94 1.58
CA ARG A 290 -55.94 29.13 1.36
C ARG A 290 -55.51 28.79 -0.06
N THR A 291 -56.03 27.70 -0.61
CA THR A 291 -55.70 27.26 -1.98
C THR A 291 -56.25 28.25 -3.02
N MET A 292 -57.48 28.74 -2.83
CA MET A 292 -58.10 29.72 -3.73
C MET A 292 -57.40 31.08 -3.65
N CYS A 293 -57.06 31.55 -2.44
CA CYS A 293 -56.33 32.80 -2.26
C CYS A 293 -54.92 32.74 -2.89
N GLU A 294 -54.23 31.60 -2.75
CA GLU A 294 -52.94 31.36 -3.42
C GLU A 294 -53.07 31.39 -4.96
N GLN A 295 -54.11 30.75 -5.52
CA GLN A 295 -54.39 30.80 -6.96
C GLN A 295 -54.75 32.19 -7.47
N SER A 296 -55.36 33.02 -6.63
CA SER A 296 -55.70 34.42 -6.90
C SER A 296 -54.56 35.40 -6.61
N SER A 297 -53.36 34.91 -6.29
CA SER A 297 -52.19 35.75 -5.96
C SER A 297 -52.44 36.71 -4.77
N ILE A 298 -53.32 36.34 -3.84
CA ILE A 298 -53.61 37.13 -2.65
C ILE A 298 -52.46 36.92 -1.64
N PRO A 299 -51.88 38.00 -1.08
CA PRO A 299 -50.76 37.91 -0.15
C PRO A 299 -51.10 37.04 1.07
N LYS A 300 -50.21 36.09 1.40
CA LYS A 300 -50.42 35.12 2.48
C LYS A 300 -50.69 35.80 3.83
N ALA A 301 -50.06 36.95 4.09
CA ALA A 301 -50.28 37.71 5.32
C ALA A 301 -51.73 38.19 5.48
N LEU A 302 -52.38 38.58 4.38
CA LEU A 302 -53.80 38.96 4.38
C LEU A 302 -54.70 37.74 4.54
N VAL A 303 -54.36 36.62 3.88
CA VAL A 303 -55.08 35.34 4.05
C VAL A 303 -55.03 34.86 5.50
N ASP A 304 -53.86 34.94 6.14
CA ASP A 304 -53.68 34.56 7.54
C ASP A 304 -54.51 35.45 8.49
N ILE A 305 -54.56 36.76 8.24
CA ILE A 305 -55.40 37.68 9.03
C ILE A 305 -56.88 37.39 8.81
N ALA A 306 -57.33 37.20 7.57
CA ALA A 306 -58.71 36.89 7.26
C ALA A 306 -59.22 35.61 7.95
N ILE A 307 -58.34 34.61 8.12
CA ILE A 307 -58.67 33.35 8.80
C ILE A 307 -58.61 33.47 10.33
N SER A 308 -57.62 34.20 10.87
CA SER A 308 -57.34 34.22 12.31
C SER A 308 -57.98 35.37 13.07
N ASP A 309 -58.19 36.51 12.42
CA ASP A 309 -58.70 37.75 13.01
C ASP A 309 -59.49 38.57 11.96
N PRO A 310 -60.74 38.16 11.64
CA PRO A 310 -61.57 38.83 10.64
C PRO A 310 -61.85 40.31 10.97
N ASP A 311 -61.98 40.65 12.25
CA ASP A 311 -62.22 42.04 12.69
C ASP A 311 -61.05 42.96 12.29
N LYS A 312 -59.82 42.44 12.33
CA LYS A 312 -58.63 43.16 11.89
C LYS A 312 -58.56 43.35 10.37
N LEU A 313 -59.18 42.46 9.60
CA LEU A 313 -59.34 42.65 8.15
C LEU A 313 -60.23 43.87 7.85
N ASP A 314 -61.31 44.06 8.62
CA ASP A 314 -62.21 45.20 8.51
C ASP A 314 -61.56 46.53 8.94
N GLU A 315 -60.64 46.48 9.91
CA GLU A 315 -59.84 47.64 10.29
C GLU A 315 -58.91 48.08 9.16
N MET A 316 -58.20 47.14 8.53
CA MET A 316 -57.31 47.43 7.40
C MET A 316 -58.05 47.96 6.17
N GLU A 317 -59.26 47.47 5.88
CA GLU A 317 -60.11 48.02 4.81
C GLU A 317 -60.44 49.50 5.05
N LYS A 318 -60.85 49.85 6.28
CA LYS A 318 -61.16 51.24 6.65
C LYS A 318 -59.94 52.14 6.62
N GLU A 319 -58.78 51.63 7.06
CA GLU A 319 -57.51 52.36 7.00
C GLU A 319 -57.06 52.61 5.55
N ALA A 320 -57.38 51.70 4.63
CA ALA A 320 -57.15 51.86 3.20
C ALA A 320 -58.19 52.76 2.50
N GLY A 321 -59.26 53.17 3.19
CA GLY A 321 -60.26 54.12 2.69
C GLY A 321 -61.53 53.51 2.09
N GLY A 322 -61.78 52.22 2.34
CA GLY A 322 -63.01 51.49 2.00
C GLY A 322 -64.15 51.67 2.99
#